data_AF-A0A0G0EHG4-F1
#
_entry.id   AF-A0A0G0EHG4-F1
#
_cell.length_a   1.000
_cell.length_b   1.000
_cell.length_c   1.000
_cell.angle_alpha   90.00
_cell.angle_beta   90.00
_cell.angle_gamma   90.00
#
_symmetry.space_group_name_H-M   'P 1'
#
loop_
_entity.id
_entity.type
_entity.pdbx_description
1 polymer ?
#
loop_
_entity_poly.entity_id
_entity_poly.type
_entity_poly.pdbx_seq_one_letter_code
_entity_poly.pdbx_strand_id
1 'polypeptide(L)'
;MRTSEAGTTLVETIVALSIAVVIIGGITSLVITSLGNATYTKVQDQAESLAQEGIETVRQKANSNYSFFVSTYNKTNYCMGPDLSLIERAFDCNNYKVKTIYTREVTLTQGGDCGESNTKASVKVFWTDSRCRSVNCHKVALDSCLVDNSTILSPGI
;
A
#
# COMPACT_ATOMS: atom_id res chain seq x y z
N MET A 1 -11.64 56.09 47.27
CA MET A 1 -11.20 54.72 46.92
C MET A 1 -10.37 54.80 45.65
N ARG A 2 -9.07 54.54 45.73
CA ARG A 2 -8.20 54.37 44.55
C ARG A 2 -7.66 52.95 44.64
N THR A 3 -8.12 52.08 43.75
CA THR A 3 -7.63 50.71 43.62
C THR A 3 -6.28 50.75 42.91
N SER A 4 -5.29 50.11 43.53
CA SER A 4 -3.93 49.96 43.00
C SER A 4 -3.95 48.95 41.85
N GLU A 5 -3.90 49.43 40.60
CA GLU A 5 -3.91 48.60 39.37
C GLU A 5 -2.50 48.21 38.88
N ALA A 6 -1.42 48.68 39.52
CA ALA A 6 -0.06 48.52 39.01
C ALA A 6 0.59 47.15 39.29
N GLY A 7 0.03 46.34 40.19
CA GLY A 7 0.54 45.01 40.56
C GLY A 7 -0.14 43.84 39.84
N THR A 8 -1.31 44.05 39.25
CA THR A 8 -2.12 43.01 38.61
C THR A 8 -1.69 42.74 37.17
N THR A 9 -1.13 43.74 36.46
CA THR A 9 -0.73 43.61 35.05
C THR A 9 0.42 42.63 34.80
N LEU A 10 1.37 42.50 35.73
CA LEU A 10 2.51 41.57 35.58
C LEU A 10 2.09 40.11 35.80
N VAL A 11 1.20 39.86 36.77
CA VAL A 11 0.65 38.52 36.99
C VAL A 11 -0.27 38.12 35.83
N GLU A 12 -1.11 39.05 35.38
CA GLU A 12 -2.01 38.85 34.23
C GLU A 12 -1.25 38.52 32.94
N THR A 13 -0.13 39.21 32.67
CA THR A 13 0.70 38.92 31.49
C THR A 13 1.38 37.55 31.57
N ILE A 14 1.86 37.12 32.73
CA ILE A 14 2.44 35.78 32.91
C ILE A 14 1.37 34.69 32.75
N VAL A 15 0.18 34.91 33.29
CA VAL A 15 -0.96 33.99 33.12
C VAL A 15 -1.38 33.95 31.64
N ALA A 16 -1.45 35.08 30.96
CA ALA A 16 -1.77 35.13 29.53
C ALA A 16 -0.70 34.40 28.68
N LEU A 17 0.58 34.60 28.98
CA LEU A 17 1.69 33.93 28.28
C LEU A 17 1.68 32.42 28.51
N SER A 18 1.45 31.96 29.75
CA SER A 18 1.37 30.53 30.05
C SER A 18 0.19 29.86 29.34
N ILE A 19 -0.98 30.50 29.32
CA ILE A 19 -2.13 30.02 28.53
C ILE A 19 -1.78 29.96 27.04
N ALA A 20 -1.11 30.98 26.50
CA ALA A 20 -0.71 31.01 25.09
C ALA A 20 0.22 29.83 24.73
N VAL A 21 1.20 29.50 25.59
CA VAL A 21 2.10 28.36 25.38
C VAL A 21 1.34 27.04 25.35
N VAL A 22 0.38 26.84 26.27
CA VAL A 22 -0.45 25.63 26.30
C VAL A 22 -1.28 25.49 25.02
N ILE A 23 -1.88 26.59 24.55
CA ILE A 23 -2.68 26.60 23.32
C ILE A 23 -1.80 26.24 22.11
N ILE A 24 -0.64 26.86 21.97
CA ILE A 24 0.29 26.58 20.87
C ILE A 24 0.79 25.13 20.93
N GLY A 25 1.09 24.62 22.13
CA GLY A 25 1.46 23.22 22.35
C GLY A 25 0.37 22.26 21.90
N GLY A 26 -0.89 22.56 22.20
CA GLY A 26 -2.04 21.77 21.74
C GLY A 26 -2.17 21.76 20.22
N ILE A 27 -2.12 22.94 19.59
CA ILE A 27 -2.24 23.08 18.13
C ILE A 27 -1.11 22.32 17.40
N THR A 28 0.14 22.48 17.85
CA THR A 28 1.29 21.82 17.21
C THR A 28 1.19 20.29 17.29
N SER A 29 0.75 19.74 18.42
CA SER A 29 0.51 18.29 18.56
C SER A 29 -0.55 17.77 17.57
N LEU A 30 -1.64 18.51 17.40
CA LEU A 30 -2.69 18.19 16.43
C LEU A 30 -2.18 18.25 14.99
N VAL A 31 -1.37 19.27 14.66
CA VAL A 31 -0.77 19.41 13.31
C VAL A 31 0.16 18.25 13.01
N ILE A 32 1.03 17.86 13.95
CA ILE A 32 1.96 16.73 13.76
C ILE A 32 1.17 15.43 13.52
N THR A 33 0.12 15.20 14.30
CA THR A 33 -0.73 14.01 14.16
C THR A 33 -1.44 14.00 12.79
N SER A 34 -1.99 15.14 12.39
CA SER A 34 -2.69 15.31 11.11
C SER A 34 -1.75 15.06 9.92
N LEU A 35 -0.52 15.61 9.97
CA LEU A 35 0.48 15.39 8.94
C LEU A 35 0.91 13.92 8.86
N GLY A 36 1.07 13.25 10.00
CA GLY A 36 1.36 11.83 10.06
C GLY A 36 0.28 10.99 9.37
N ASN A 37 -0.99 11.30 9.60
CA ASN A 37 -2.12 10.61 9.00
C ASN A 37 -2.23 10.88 7.49
N ALA A 38 -2.03 12.14 7.07
CA ALA A 38 -2.03 12.51 5.65
C ALA A 38 -0.90 11.82 4.88
N THR A 39 0.29 11.73 5.48
CA THR A 39 1.43 11.03 4.87
C THR A 39 1.16 9.53 4.75
N TYR A 40 0.61 8.91 5.79
CA TYR A 40 0.23 7.49 5.76
C TYR A 40 -0.80 7.20 4.64
N THR A 41 -1.85 8.02 4.57
CA THR A 41 -2.89 7.90 3.52
C THR A 41 -2.27 8.00 2.14
N LYS A 42 -1.42 9.00 1.89
CA LYS A 42 -0.71 9.15 0.62
C LYS A 42 0.13 7.93 0.24
N VAL A 43 0.85 7.34 1.20
CA VAL A 43 1.66 6.13 0.97
C VAL A 43 0.77 4.92 0.68
N GLN A 44 -0.36 4.80 1.38
CA GLN A 44 -1.33 3.74 1.14
C GLN A 44 -1.98 3.87 -0.24
N ASP A 45 -2.41 5.07 -0.66
CA ASP A 45 -2.98 5.31 -1.98
C ASP A 45 -1.98 4.96 -3.09
N GLN A 46 -0.70 5.26 -2.88
CA GLN A 46 0.37 4.86 -3.79
C GLN A 46 0.56 3.35 -3.84
N ALA A 47 0.50 2.66 -2.69
CA ALA A 47 0.58 1.20 -2.64
C ALA A 47 -0.61 0.56 -3.36
N GLU A 48 -1.81 1.11 -3.24
CA GLU A 48 -2.99 0.67 -3.95
C GLU A 48 -2.85 0.88 -5.46
N SER A 49 -2.41 2.05 -5.90
CA SER A 49 -2.13 2.32 -7.33
C SER A 49 -1.11 1.33 -7.90
N LEU A 50 -0.05 1.00 -7.15
CA LEU A 50 0.94 -0.01 -7.55
C LEU A 50 0.38 -1.43 -7.56
N ALA A 51 -0.56 -1.75 -6.67
CA ALA A 51 -1.27 -3.03 -6.65
C ALA A 51 -2.19 -3.15 -7.88
N GLN A 52 -2.92 -2.08 -8.20
CA GLN A 52 -3.79 -1.98 -9.38
C GLN A 52 -2.99 -2.13 -10.68
N GLU A 53 -1.85 -1.44 -10.80
CA GLU A 53 -0.92 -1.61 -11.92
C GLU A 53 -0.43 -3.05 -12.03
N GLY A 54 -0.05 -3.66 -10.90
CA GLY A 54 0.45 -5.02 -10.86
C GLY A 54 -0.60 -6.05 -11.28
N ILE A 55 -1.81 -5.98 -10.72
CA ILE A 55 -2.88 -6.93 -11.06
C ILE A 55 -3.34 -6.77 -12.51
N GLU A 56 -3.39 -5.54 -13.01
CA GLU A 56 -3.71 -5.25 -14.41
C GLU A 56 -2.65 -5.81 -15.35
N THR A 57 -1.36 -5.66 -15.01
CA THR A 57 -0.28 -6.21 -15.81
C THR A 57 -0.31 -7.74 -15.86
N VAL A 58 -0.58 -8.39 -14.73
CA VAL A 58 -0.76 -9.86 -14.68
C VAL A 58 -1.96 -10.27 -15.54
N ARG A 59 -3.07 -9.55 -15.45
CA ARG A 59 -4.27 -9.78 -16.26
C ARG A 59 -4.00 -9.63 -17.75
N GLN A 60 -3.28 -8.60 -18.16
CA GLN A 60 -2.89 -8.38 -19.57
C GLN A 60 -2.00 -9.53 -20.09
N LYS A 61 -1.03 -9.99 -19.30
CA LYS A 61 -0.18 -11.13 -19.67
C LYS A 61 -1.01 -12.41 -19.86
N ALA A 62 -1.95 -12.69 -18.96
CA ALA A 62 -2.84 -13.84 -19.06
C ALA A 62 -3.81 -13.75 -20.25
N ASN A 63 -4.40 -12.57 -20.49
CA ASN A 63 -5.33 -12.35 -21.60
C ASN A 63 -4.65 -12.41 -22.97
N SER A 64 -3.37 -12.07 -23.06
CA SER A 64 -2.61 -12.11 -24.32
C SER A 64 -2.41 -13.55 -24.81
N ASN A 65 -2.03 -14.46 -23.92
CA ASN A 65 -1.99 -15.90 -24.20
C ASN A 65 -2.03 -16.69 -22.89
N TYR A 66 -3.20 -17.22 -22.54
CA TYR A 66 -3.41 -17.90 -21.27
C TYR A 66 -2.60 -19.19 -21.13
N SER A 67 -2.55 -20.01 -22.18
CA SER A 67 -1.78 -21.27 -22.18
C SER A 67 -0.27 -21.03 -22.00
N PHE A 68 0.28 -20.02 -22.68
CA PHE A 68 1.68 -19.61 -22.50
C PHE A 68 1.90 -19.02 -21.11
N PHE A 69 0.98 -18.20 -20.61
CA PHE A 69 1.06 -17.62 -19.27
C PHE A 69 1.13 -18.70 -18.18
N VAL A 70 0.22 -19.66 -18.19
CA VAL A 70 0.18 -20.72 -17.16
C VAL A 70 1.38 -21.66 -17.27
N SER A 71 1.85 -21.97 -18.48
CA SER A 71 3.04 -22.81 -18.66
C SER A 71 4.35 -22.11 -18.27
N THR A 72 4.44 -20.80 -18.51
CA THR A 72 5.60 -19.96 -18.13
C THR A 72 5.61 -19.67 -16.62
N TYR A 73 4.44 -19.34 -16.06
CA TYR A 73 4.29 -18.96 -14.66
C TYR A 73 3.65 -20.08 -13.84
N ASN A 74 4.33 -21.22 -13.79
CA ASN A 74 3.85 -22.45 -13.13
C ASN A 74 4.16 -22.54 -11.62
N LYS A 75 4.75 -21.49 -11.02
CA LYS A 75 5.07 -21.42 -9.60
C LYS A 75 4.01 -20.62 -8.86
N THR A 76 3.97 -20.78 -7.55
CA THR A 76 2.98 -20.08 -6.73
C THR A 76 3.37 -18.64 -6.45
N ASN A 77 4.66 -18.31 -6.29
CA ASN A 77 5.09 -17.01 -5.79
C ASN A 77 6.14 -16.34 -6.69
N TYR A 78 5.93 -15.07 -6.95
CA TYR A 78 6.78 -14.21 -7.75
C TYR A 78 7.04 -12.87 -7.05
N CYS A 79 8.13 -12.24 -7.45
CA CYS A 79 8.40 -10.82 -7.22
C CYS A 79 8.04 -10.05 -8.48
N MET A 80 7.47 -8.86 -8.32
CA MET A 80 7.25 -7.96 -9.46
C MET A 80 8.17 -6.73 -9.35
N GLY A 81 9.15 -6.67 -10.25
CA GLY A 81 10.11 -5.57 -10.33
C GLY A 81 9.50 -4.26 -10.80
N PRO A 82 10.28 -3.16 -10.82
CA PRO A 82 9.83 -1.87 -11.33
C PRO A 82 9.51 -1.88 -12.84
N ASP A 83 10.07 -2.83 -13.58
CA ASP A 83 9.83 -3.10 -15.00
C ASP A 83 8.57 -3.97 -15.26
N LEU A 84 7.81 -4.31 -14.21
CA LEU A 84 6.62 -5.16 -14.26
C LEU A 84 6.89 -6.60 -14.73
N SER A 85 8.15 -7.04 -14.71
CA SER A 85 8.49 -8.44 -14.93
C SER A 85 8.11 -9.27 -13.71
N LEU A 86 7.66 -10.50 -13.96
CA LEU A 86 7.42 -11.49 -12.93
C LEU A 86 8.68 -12.35 -12.80
N ILE A 87 9.30 -12.29 -11.64
CA ILE A 87 10.56 -12.96 -11.33
C ILE A 87 10.26 -14.06 -10.32
N GLU A 88 10.63 -15.31 -10.62
CA GLU A 88 10.40 -16.42 -9.69
C GLU A 88 11.02 -16.10 -8.33
N ARG A 89 10.22 -16.29 -7.28
CA ARG A 89 10.66 -16.00 -5.93
C ARG A 89 11.62 -17.10 -5.45
N ALA A 90 12.92 -16.84 -5.53
CA ALA A 90 13.93 -17.65 -4.84
C ALA A 90 14.09 -17.25 -3.35
N PHE A 91 13.88 -15.97 -3.00
CA PHE A 91 14.04 -15.38 -1.66
C PHE A 91 13.00 -14.27 -1.39
N ASP A 92 13.25 -13.32 -0.48
CA ASP A 92 12.39 -12.15 -0.36
C ASP A 92 12.43 -11.25 -1.62
N CYS A 93 11.44 -10.37 -1.78
CA CYS A 93 11.39 -9.45 -2.91
C CYS A 93 12.10 -8.12 -2.64
N ASN A 94 12.92 -8.01 -1.59
CA ASN A 94 13.51 -6.73 -1.19
C ASN A 94 14.54 -6.19 -2.20
N ASN A 95 15.08 -7.03 -3.08
CA ASN A 95 15.95 -6.61 -4.18
C ASN A 95 15.20 -5.95 -5.34
N TYR A 96 13.87 -6.06 -5.37
CA TYR A 96 13.01 -5.59 -6.45
C TYR A 96 12.12 -4.43 -6.01
N LYS A 97 12.70 -3.48 -5.28
CA LYS A 97 11.94 -2.34 -4.75
C LYS A 97 11.41 -1.46 -5.87
N VAL A 98 10.19 -0.99 -5.68
CA VAL A 98 9.50 -0.02 -6.52
C VAL A 98 9.38 1.29 -5.75
N LYS A 99 9.77 2.40 -6.39
CA LYS A 99 9.83 3.74 -5.74
C LYS A 99 10.55 3.69 -4.37
N THR A 100 11.60 2.87 -4.26
CA THR A 100 12.52 2.75 -3.11
C THR A 100 11.95 2.14 -1.82
N ILE A 101 10.64 2.21 -1.58
CA ILE A 101 10.02 1.75 -0.32
C ILE A 101 9.04 0.61 -0.49
N TYR A 102 8.51 0.40 -1.70
CA TYR A 102 7.50 -0.62 -1.94
C TYR A 102 8.12 -1.89 -2.49
N THR A 103 7.52 -3.02 -2.12
CA THR A 103 7.86 -4.33 -2.65
C THR A 103 6.59 -5.00 -3.14
N ARG A 104 6.60 -5.53 -4.37
CA ARG A 104 5.44 -6.21 -4.96
C ARG A 104 5.64 -7.71 -5.00
N GLU A 105 4.65 -8.42 -4.49
CA GLU A 105 4.58 -9.88 -4.48
C GLU A 105 3.37 -10.31 -5.29
N VAL A 106 3.57 -11.29 -6.16
CA VAL A 106 2.49 -11.86 -6.97
C VAL A 106 2.38 -13.33 -6.64
N THR A 107 1.20 -13.73 -6.19
CA THR A 107 0.87 -15.13 -5.95
C THR A 107 -0.10 -15.59 -7.03
N LEU A 108 0.26 -16.65 -7.74
CA LEU A 108 -0.61 -17.30 -8.72
C LEU A 108 -1.03 -18.66 -8.16
N THR A 109 -2.32 -18.95 -8.19
CA THR A 109 -2.85 -20.23 -7.70
C THR A 109 -3.87 -20.74 -8.70
N GLN A 110 -3.67 -21.95 -9.20
CA GLN A 110 -4.64 -22.59 -10.08
C GLN A 110 -5.80 -23.12 -9.25
N GLY A 111 -7.02 -22.93 -9.74
CA GLY A 111 -8.24 -23.39 -9.07
C GLY A 111 -8.65 -22.54 -7.86
N GLY A 112 -9.52 -23.13 -7.03
CA GLY A 112 -10.06 -22.51 -5.81
C GLY A 112 -11.24 -21.58 -6.09
N ASP A 113 -11.26 -20.41 -5.43
CA ASP A 113 -12.35 -19.42 -5.50
C ASP A 113 -12.67 -18.93 -6.92
N CYS A 114 -11.72 -19.10 -7.86
CA CYS A 114 -11.86 -18.68 -9.25
C CYS A 114 -12.42 -19.77 -10.18
N GLY A 115 -12.66 -20.98 -9.68
CA GLY A 115 -13.04 -22.16 -10.48
C GLY A 115 -11.81 -22.98 -10.92
N GLU A 116 -11.98 -24.30 -11.05
CA GLU A 116 -10.87 -25.27 -11.19
C GLU A 116 -9.97 -25.04 -12.42
N SER A 117 -10.51 -24.46 -13.50
CA SER A 117 -9.77 -24.19 -14.74
C SER A 117 -9.12 -22.80 -14.80
N ASN A 118 -9.39 -21.94 -13.81
CA ASN A 118 -8.95 -20.55 -13.79
C ASN A 118 -7.78 -20.35 -12.84
N THR A 119 -7.06 -19.25 -13.02
CA THR A 119 -5.93 -18.89 -12.15
C THR A 119 -6.30 -17.69 -11.29
N LYS A 120 -6.24 -17.84 -9.96
CA LYS A 120 -6.29 -16.71 -9.03
C LYS A 120 -4.95 -16.00 -9.02
N ALA A 121 -4.94 -14.72 -9.34
CA ALA A 121 -3.80 -13.84 -9.17
C ALA A 121 -4.03 -12.95 -7.94
N SER A 122 -3.05 -12.92 -7.04
CA SER A 122 -3.04 -12.06 -5.86
C SER A 122 -1.80 -11.18 -5.93
N VAL A 123 -1.97 -9.87 -6.01
CA VAL A 123 -0.88 -8.89 -6.01
C VAL A 123 -0.88 -8.17 -4.66
N LYS A 124 0.24 -8.30 -3.94
CA LYS A 124 0.44 -7.67 -2.64
C LYS A 124 1.57 -6.66 -2.72
N VAL A 125 1.31 -5.46 -2.21
CA VAL A 125 2.29 -4.39 -2.13
C VAL A 125 2.59 -4.12 -0.67
N PHE A 126 3.86 -4.25 -0.30
CA PHE A 126 4.34 -4.06 1.06
C PHE A 126 5.18 -2.80 1.16
N TRP A 127 5.15 -2.17 2.33
CA TRP A 127 6.10 -1.11 2.68
C TRP A 127 6.40 -1.15 4.19
N THR A 128 7.44 -0.42 4.57
CA THR A 128 7.85 -0.25 5.97
C THR A 128 8.02 1.24 6.25
N ASP A 129 7.49 1.72 7.36
CA ASP A 129 7.67 3.09 7.84
C ASP A 129 8.24 3.12 9.27
N SER A 130 8.42 4.31 9.84
CA SER A 130 8.94 4.49 11.20
C SER A 130 8.04 3.97 12.31
N ARG A 131 6.79 3.58 11.99
CA ARG A 131 5.85 2.98 12.95
C ARG A 131 5.94 1.46 12.96
N CYS A 132 6.61 0.85 11.97
CA CYS A 132 6.80 -0.58 11.88
C CYS A 132 7.80 -1.11 12.90
N ARG A 133 7.51 -2.29 13.48
CA ARG A 133 8.44 -3.06 14.32
C ARG A 133 9.18 -4.16 13.55
N SER A 134 8.75 -4.45 12.33
CA SER A 134 9.28 -5.48 11.45
C SER A 134 9.28 -4.98 10.01
N VAL A 135 10.06 -5.61 9.14
CA VAL A 135 10.01 -5.35 7.69
C VAL A 135 8.64 -5.73 7.12
N ASN A 136 8.21 -4.99 6.10
CA ASN A 136 6.98 -5.22 5.33
C ASN A 136 5.73 -5.30 6.23
N CYS A 137 5.64 -4.43 7.24
CA CYS A 137 4.57 -4.49 8.23
C CYS A 137 3.21 -4.00 7.70
N HIS A 138 3.23 -3.12 6.69
CA HIS A 138 2.03 -2.66 6.01
C HIS A 138 1.85 -3.37 4.68
N LYS A 139 0.59 -3.57 4.27
CA LYS A 139 0.27 -4.22 2.99
C LYS A 139 -1.04 -3.71 2.38
N VAL A 140 -1.08 -3.68 1.06
CA VAL A 140 -2.30 -3.66 0.25
C VAL A 140 -2.32 -4.93 -0.60
N ALA A 141 -3.48 -5.57 -0.74
CA ALA A 141 -3.64 -6.80 -1.52
C ALA A 141 -4.83 -6.67 -2.45
N LEU A 142 -4.65 -7.02 -3.72
CA LEU A 142 -5.71 -7.12 -4.71
C LEU A 142 -5.70 -8.52 -5.32
N ASP A 143 -6.87 -9.12 -5.40
CA ASP A 143 -7.07 -10.44 -5.98
C ASP A 143 -7.89 -10.31 -7.28
N SER A 144 -7.59 -11.12 -8.27
CA SER A 144 -8.35 -11.22 -9.51
C SER A 144 -8.34 -12.65 -10.05
N CYS A 145 -9.46 -13.06 -10.65
CA CYS A 145 -9.57 -14.33 -11.35
C CYS A 145 -9.20 -14.14 -12.82
N LEU A 146 -8.17 -14.86 -13.26
CA LEU A 146 -7.73 -14.92 -14.64
C LEU A 146 -8.46 -16.08 -15.33
N VAL A 147 -9.24 -15.75 -16.35
CA VAL A 147 -10.09 -16.72 -17.06
C VAL A 147 -9.39 -17.18 -18.33
N ASP A 148 -9.47 -18.48 -18.60
CA ASP A 148 -9.04 -19.02 -19.89
C ASP A 148 -10.04 -18.65 -20.99
N ASN A 149 -9.76 -17.56 -21.71
CA ASN A 149 -10.63 -17.09 -22.79
C ASN A 149 -10.66 -18.06 -24.00
N SER A 150 -9.77 -19.05 -24.07
CA SER A 150 -9.81 -20.07 -25.13
C SER A 150 -11.02 -21.01 -25.00
N THR A 151 -11.61 -21.10 -23.80
CA THR A 151 -12.82 -21.91 -23.54
C THR A 151 -14.13 -21.20 -23.89
N ILE A 152 -14.11 -19.87 -24.03
CA ILE A 152 -15.31 -19.04 -24.32
C ILE A 152 -15.57 -18.91 -25.83
N LEU A 153 -14.56 -19.24 -26.66
CA LEU A 153 -14.62 -19.17 -28.13
C LEU A 153 -14.91 -20.51 -28.81
N SER A 154 -15.43 -21.51 -28.11
CA SER A 154 -16.09 -22.64 -28.76
C SER A 154 -17.60 -22.37 -28.80
N PRO A 155 -18.13 -21.68 -29.83
CA PRO A 155 -19.54 -21.87 -30.15
C PRO A 155 -19.65 -23.33 -30.56
N GLY A 156 -20.40 -24.11 -29.77
CA GLY A 156 -20.71 -25.49 -30.12
C GLY A 156 -21.20 -25.54 -31.57
N ILE A 157 -20.42 -26.24 -32.40
CA ILE A 157 -20.91 -26.80 -33.65
C ILE A 157 -21.83 -27.97 -33.31
#